data_AF-A0A2H5WFH1-F1
#
_entry.id   AF-A0A2H5WFH1-F1
#
_cell.length_a   1.000
_cell.length_b   1.000
_cell.length_c   1.000
_cell.angle_alpha   90.00
_cell.angle_beta   90.00
_cell.angle_gamma   90.00
#
_symmetry.space_group_name_H-M   'P 1'
#
loop_
_entity.id
_entity.type
_entity.pdbx_description
1 polymer ?
#
loop_
_entity_poly.entity_id
_entity_poly.type
_entity_poly.pdbx_seq_one_letter_code
_entity_poly.pdbx_strand_id
1 'polypeptide(L)' 'MARDVEWAVFEKAVEITASAVRGTLGGQGSQPPSFAAEVFKEVYTVLRETAAQMPEPPKPGF' A
#
# COMPACT_ATOMS: atom_id res chain seq x y z
N MET A 1 14.34 -12.28 0.31
CA MET A 1 13.39 -12.20 -0.82
C MET A 1 11.96 -11.99 -0.38
N ALA A 2 11.28 -12.95 0.27
CA ALA A 2 9.87 -12.76 0.68
C ALA A 2 9.69 -11.52 1.58
N ARG A 3 10.45 -11.42 2.68
CA ARG A 3 10.42 -10.25 3.58
C ARG A 3 10.71 -8.92 2.87
N ASP A 4 11.57 -8.92 1.84
CA ASP A 4 11.93 -7.71 1.10
C ASP A 4 10.77 -7.26 0.18
N VAL A 5 10.05 -8.21 -0.43
CA VAL A 5 8.85 -7.94 -1.23
C VAL A 5 7.70 -7.47 -0.34
N GLU A 6 7.49 -8.11 0.82
CA GLU A 6 6.46 -7.70 1.78
C GLU A 6 6.71 -6.27 2.28
N TRP A 7 7.97 -5.94 2.55
CA TRP A 7 8.37 -4.60 2.95
C TRP A 7 8.16 -3.58 1.83
N ALA A 8 8.55 -3.90 0.59
CA ALA A 8 8.34 -3.02 -0.56
C ALA A 8 6.84 -2.75 -0.84
N VAL A 9 5.99 -3.78 -0.69
CA VAL A 9 4.54 -3.64 -0.82
C VAL A 9 3.97 -2.72 0.27
N PHE A 10 4.44 -2.87 1.51
CA PHE A 10 4.04 -2.01 2.61
C PHE A 10 4.43 -0.55 2.38
N GLU A 11 5.70 -0.28 2.03
CA GLU A 11 6.18 1.07 1.74
C GLU A 11 5.35 1.73 0.64
N LYS A 12 5.05 0.98 -0.43
CA LYS A 12 4.24 1.52 -1.53
C LYS A 12 2.80 1.82 -1.12
N ALA A 13 2.21 0.97 -0.27
CA ALA A 13 0.88 1.22 0.27
C ALA A 13 0.83 2.50 1.12
N VAL A 14 1.85 2.74 1.95
CA VAL A 14 1.96 3.96 2.75
C VAL A 14 2.06 5.20 1.86
N GLU A 15 2.91 5.17 0.83
CA GLU A 15 3.09 6.28 -0.11
C GLU A 15 1.78 6.66 -0.82
N ILE A 16 1.09 5.66 -1.38
CA ILE A 16 -0.18 5.86 -2.10
C ILE A 16 -1.25 6.39 -1.14
N THR A 17 -1.37 5.81 0.05
CA THR A 17 -2.34 6.24 1.06
C THR A 17 -2.10 7.70 1.46
N ALA A 18 -0.86 8.07 1.74
CA ALA A 18 -0.51 9.44 2.12
C ALA A 18 -0.84 10.47 1.02
N SER A 19 -0.70 10.08 -0.24
CA SER A 19 -1.13 10.89 -1.38
C SER A 19 -2.66 11.01 -1.42
N ALA A 20 -3.38 9.89 -1.28
CA ALA A 20 -4.84 9.83 -1.41
C ALA A 20 -5.59 10.59 -0.31
N VAL A 21 -5.06 10.61 0.92
CA VAL A 21 -5.70 11.29 2.07
C VAL A 21 -5.29 12.76 2.18
N ARG A 22 -4.40 13.27 1.32
CA ARG A 22 -3.94 14.65 1.37
C ARG A 22 -5.11 15.62 1.19
N GLY A 23 -5.28 16.54 2.14
CA GLY A 23 -6.37 17.53 2.13
C GLY A 23 -7.72 17.00 2.62
N THR A 24 -7.83 15.71 2.95
CA THR A 24 -9.05 15.11 3.53
C THR A 24 -9.09 15.19 5.06
N LEU A 25 -7.99 15.59 5.70
CA LEU A 25 -7.80 15.63 7.15
C LEU A 25 -7.41 17.04 7.62
N GLY A 26 -8.02 17.56 8.70
CA GLY A 26 -7.53 18.72 9.45
C GLY A 26 -8.31 20.05 9.36
N GLY A 27 -9.51 20.07 8.75
CA GLY A 27 -10.39 21.25 8.66
C GLY A 27 -11.91 20.98 8.77
N GLN A 28 -12.74 21.98 8.49
CA GLN A 28 -14.19 21.80 8.37
C GLN A 28 -14.52 20.88 7.18
N GLY A 29 -15.34 19.85 7.40
CA GLY A 29 -15.63 18.83 6.38
C GLY A 29 -14.56 17.74 6.24
N SER A 30 -13.62 17.64 7.21
CA SER A 30 -12.65 16.54 7.25
C SER A 30 -13.32 15.19 7.34
N GLN A 31 -12.67 14.20 6.73
CA GLN A 31 -12.96 12.81 7.00
C GLN A 31 -12.56 12.43 8.43
N PRO A 32 -13.24 11.43 9.03
CA PRO A 32 -12.87 10.94 10.35
C PRO A 32 -11.45 10.35 10.33
N PRO A 33 -10.73 10.32 11.47
CA PRO A 33 -9.40 9.71 11.53
C PRO A 33 -9.33 8.25 11.04
N SER A 34 -10.44 7.50 11.15
CA SER A 34 -10.53 6.12 10.64
C SER A 34 -10.40 6.03 9.12
N PHE A 35 -10.76 7.08 8.39
CA PHE A 35 -10.73 7.10 6.93
C PHE A 35 -9.34 6.79 6.37
N ALA A 36 -8.28 7.34 6.98
CA ALA A 36 -6.92 7.04 6.54
C ALA A 36 -6.55 5.57 6.72
N ALA A 37 -7.03 4.93 7.79
CA ALA A 37 -6.81 3.51 8.03
C ALA A 37 -7.62 2.63 7.08
N GLU A 38 -8.84 3.05 6.72
CA GLU A 38 -9.68 2.37 5.73
C GLU A 38 -9.03 2.43 4.34
N VAL A 39 -8.59 3.61 3.90
CA VAL A 39 -7.85 3.77 2.64
C VAL A 39 -6.58 2.92 2.62
N PHE A 40 -5.80 2.93 3.71
CA PHE A 40 -4.60 2.10 3.81
C PHE A 40 -4.91 0.60 3.64
N LYS A 41 -5.94 0.10 4.33
CA LYS A 41 -6.33 -1.31 4.26
C LYS A 41 -6.69 -1.72 2.85
N GLU A 42 -7.51 -0.94 2.16
CA GLU A 42 -7.92 -1.23 0.78
C GLU A 42 -6.70 -1.26 -0.16
N VAL A 43 -5.86 -0.22 -0.10
CA VAL A 43 -4.64 -0.14 -0.94
C VAL A 43 -3.69 -1.30 -0.65
N TYR A 44 -3.43 -1.59 0.62
CA TYR A 44 -2.51 -2.65 1.01
C TYR A 44 -3.01 -4.04 0.60
N THR A 45 -4.31 -4.32 0.75
CA THR A 45 -4.93 -5.58 0.31
C THR A 45 -4.74 -5.79 -1.18
N VAL A 46 -5.07 -4.80 -2.01
CA VAL A 46 -4.93 -4.90 -3.47
C VAL A 46 -3.48 -5.12 -3.89
N LEU A 47 -2.53 -4.41 -3.26
CA LEU A 47 -1.11 -4.58 -3.57
C LEU A 47 -0.58 -5.95 -3.15
N ARG A 48 -1.04 -6.48 -2.01
CA ARG A 48 -0.68 -7.83 -1.55
C ARG A 48 -1.21 -8.91 -2.49
N GLU A 49 -2.47 -8.81 -2.89
CA GLU A 49 -3.08 -9.74 -3.85
C GLU A 49 -2.37 -9.71 -5.19
N THR A 50 -2.03 -8.51 -5.68
CA THR A 50 -1.28 -8.34 -6.92
C THR A 50 0.11 -8.94 -6.80
N ALA A 51 0.84 -8.67 -5.72
CA ALA A 51 2.18 -9.22 -5.49
C ALA A 51 2.20 -10.75 -5.42
N ALA A 52 1.15 -11.37 -4.86
CA ALA A 52 1.00 -12.82 -4.81
C ALA A 52 0.78 -13.46 -6.19
N GLN A 53 0.33 -12.69 -7.18
CA GLN A 53 0.10 -13.14 -8.56
C GLN A 53 1.29 -12.82 -9.49
N MET A 54 2.30 -12.08 -9.00
CA MET A 54 3.45 -11.75 -9.82
C MET A 54 4.31 -13.00 -10.06
N PRO A 55 4.78 -13.22 -11.30
CA PRO A 55 5.72 -14.31 -11.58
C PRO A 55 7.00 -14.11 -10.76
N GLU A 56 7.59 -15.22 -10.29
CA GLU A 56 8.91 -15.15 -9.64
C GLU A 56 9.91 -14.52 -10.62
N PRO A 57 10.73 -13.56 -10.15
CA PRO A 57 11.78 -13.00 -11.00
C PRO A 57 12.69 -14.14 -11.47
N PRO A 58 13.13 -14.12 -12.75
CA PRO A 58 13.99 -15.17 -13.27
C PRO A 58 15.21 -15.29 -12.36
N LYS A 59 15.45 -16.49 -11.81
CA LYS A 59 16.69 -16.76 -11.08
C LYS A 59 17.85 -16.41 -12.02
N PRO A 60 18.80 -15.54 -11.60
CA PRO A 60 19.99 -15.29 -12.40
C PRO A 60 20.63 -16.64 -12.73
N GLY A 61 20.73 -16.93 -14.03
CA GLY A 61 21.22 -18.19 -14.55
C GLY A 61 22.70 -18.40 -14.24
N PHE A 62 23.05 -19.67 -14.01
CA PHE A 62 24.40 -20.20 -14.14
C PHE A 62 24.97 -19.95 -15.54
#